data_AF-A0A2T4VLX1-F1
#
_entry.id   AF-A0A2T4VLX1-F1
#
_cell.length_a   1.000
_cell.length_b   1.000
_cell.length_c   1.000
_cell.angle_alpha   90.00
_cell.angle_beta   90.00
_cell.angle_gamma   90.00
#
_symmetry.space_group_name_H-M   'P 1'
#
loop_
_entity.id
_entity.type
_entity.pdbx_description
1 polymer ?
#
loop_
_entity_poly.entity_id
_entity_poly.type
_entity_poly.pdbx_seq_one_letter_code
_entity_poly.pdbx_strand_id
1 'polypeptide(L)'
;MLAAFYSRLGGLLLDLNLYVNACDEQVNGILMANEEVQPYWPEPFRSLLVFGGEEASAYCYATVPSLADAQGFQPVVEVDPYEDIYALPVASNVDRFFDTYARYLEFIYEMPDFSEDRGTWPTFPWGVPEIIAADRALMGMIVEGRFDFLMFQEGVAARRVNEEIREWIAKLRAAST
;
A
#
# COMPACT_ATOMS: atom_id res chain seq x y z
N MET A 1 9.44 -4.96 17.34
CA MET A 1 10.75 -4.26 17.28
C MET A 1 10.63 -2.95 16.51
N LEU A 2 9.98 -2.93 15.34
CA LEU A 2 9.64 -1.71 14.60
C LEU A 2 8.77 -0.71 15.39
N ALA A 3 7.69 -1.15 16.06
CA ALA A 3 6.81 -0.25 16.82
C ALA A 3 7.52 0.55 17.94
N ALA A 4 8.47 -0.07 18.65
CA ALA A 4 9.28 0.59 19.67
C ALA A 4 10.42 1.46 19.10
N PHE A 5 10.74 1.29 17.82
CA PHE A 5 11.66 2.12 17.05
C PHE A 5 10.94 3.35 16.52
N TYR A 6 9.73 3.16 15.97
CA TYR A 6 8.81 4.21 15.54
C TYR A 6 8.44 5.19 16.66
N SER A 7 8.09 4.68 17.84
CA SER A 7 7.72 5.52 18.98
C SER A 7 8.86 6.42 19.49
N ARG A 8 10.11 6.17 19.07
CA ARG A 8 11.29 6.94 19.48
C ARG A 8 11.76 7.95 18.44
N LEU A 9 11.51 7.68 17.17
CA LEU A 9 11.99 8.53 16.08
C LEU A 9 11.00 9.60 15.68
N GLY A 10 9.73 9.47 16.06
CA GLY A 10 8.69 10.44 15.67
C GLY A 10 8.49 10.48 14.16
N GLY A 11 8.76 9.38 13.43
CA GLY A 11 8.69 9.28 11.97
C GLY A 11 9.68 8.24 11.44
N LEU A 12 9.49 7.76 10.20
CA LEU A 12 10.46 6.90 9.52
C LEU A 12 10.55 7.26 8.05
N LEU A 13 11.77 7.37 7.54
CA LEU A 13 12.07 7.37 6.11
C LEU A 13 12.90 6.10 5.83
N LEU A 14 12.36 5.21 4.99
CA LEU A 14 13.03 4.03 4.49
C LEU A 14 13.55 4.28 3.08
N ASP A 15 14.46 3.42 2.62
CA ASP A 15 14.97 3.47 1.25
C ASP A 15 13.83 3.31 0.23
N LEU A 16 14.07 3.75 -1.00
CA LEU A 16 13.05 3.91 -2.05
C LEU A 16 11.93 4.87 -1.66
N ASN A 17 12.25 5.87 -0.83
CA ASN A 17 11.41 7.03 -0.51
C ASN A 17 10.13 6.70 0.28
N LEU A 18 9.99 5.51 0.87
CA LEU A 18 8.86 5.22 1.76
C LEU A 18 8.98 6.07 3.03
N TYR A 19 8.05 6.99 3.22
CA TYR A 19 7.91 7.72 4.48
C TYR A 19 6.70 7.23 5.26
N VAL A 20 6.81 7.27 6.58
CA VAL A 20 5.71 7.04 7.51
C VAL A 20 5.57 8.24 8.41
N ASN A 21 4.34 8.74 8.47
CA ASN A 21 3.99 9.96 9.17
C ASN A 21 4.38 9.88 10.66
N ALA A 22 4.96 10.98 11.13
CA ALA A 22 5.26 11.20 12.53
C ALA A 22 4.02 11.01 13.41
N CYS A 23 4.14 10.27 14.50
CA CYS A 23 3.11 10.24 15.53
C CYS A 23 3.77 10.08 16.90
N ASP A 24 3.84 11.18 17.65
CA ASP A 24 4.40 11.24 19.01
C ASP A 24 3.56 12.18 19.90
N GLU A 25 4.07 12.49 21.10
CA GLU A 25 3.37 13.34 22.07
C GLU A 25 3.21 14.81 21.62
N GLN A 26 3.99 15.26 20.63
CA GLN A 26 4.01 16.64 20.13
C GLN A 26 3.40 16.78 18.73
N VAL A 27 3.55 15.76 17.88
CA VAL A 27 3.12 15.78 16.48
C VAL A 27 2.19 14.59 16.19
N ASN A 28 1.02 14.89 15.63
CA ASN A 28 0.13 13.87 15.06
C ASN A 28 0.08 14.02 13.53
N GLY A 29 1.16 13.62 12.87
CA GLY A 29 1.31 13.68 11.41
C GLY A 29 0.31 12.79 10.67
N ILE A 30 -0.17 11.71 11.30
CA ILE A 30 -1.25 10.88 10.75
C ILE A 30 -2.53 11.73 10.65
N LEU A 31 -2.94 12.41 11.73
CA LEU A 31 -4.12 13.28 11.70
C LEU A 31 -3.97 14.37 10.64
N MET A 32 -2.82 15.04 10.61
CA MET A 32 -2.56 16.12 9.64
C MET A 32 -2.65 15.63 8.19
N ALA A 33 -2.02 14.49 7.86
CA ALA A 33 -2.08 13.92 6.51
C ALA A 33 -3.51 13.57 6.10
N ASN A 34 -4.32 13.06 7.02
CA ASN A 34 -5.72 12.73 6.74
C ASN A 34 -6.59 13.98 6.59
N GLU A 35 -6.42 15.00 7.42
CA GLU A 35 -7.12 16.28 7.29
C GLU A 35 -6.79 16.99 5.96
N GLU A 36 -5.59 16.80 5.43
CA GLU A 36 -5.15 17.34 4.15
C GLU A 36 -5.85 16.67 2.95
N VAL A 37 -5.97 15.34 2.93
CA VAL A 37 -6.50 14.60 1.76
C VAL A 37 -8.02 14.43 1.77
N GLN A 38 -8.64 14.30 2.95
CA GLN A 38 -10.06 13.98 3.10
C GLN A 38 -11.03 14.93 2.37
N PRO A 39 -10.79 16.26 2.30
CA PRO A 39 -11.67 17.19 1.58
C PRO A 39 -11.75 16.90 0.07
N TYR A 40 -10.71 16.28 -0.51
CA TYR A 40 -10.58 16.08 -1.95
C TYR A 40 -10.95 14.67 -2.39
N TRP A 41 -10.83 13.69 -1.49
CA TRP A 41 -11.13 12.30 -1.82
C TRP A 41 -12.64 12.02 -1.77
N PRO A 42 -13.20 11.31 -2.77
CA PRO A 42 -14.57 10.84 -2.73
C PRO A 42 -14.70 9.65 -1.77
N GLU A 43 -15.93 9.32 -1.36
CA GLU A 43 -16.17 7.98 -0.82
C GLU A 43 -15.99 6.94 -1.93
N PRO A 44 -15.45 5.75 -1.63
CA PRO A 44 -15.08 5.23 -0.30
C PRO A 44 -13.70 5.67 0.24
N PHE A 45 -12.89 6.36 -0.58
CA PHE A 45 -11.49 6.68 -0.26
C PHE A 45 -11.33 7.64 0.92
N ARG A 46 -12.25 8.58 1.09
CA ARG A 46 -12.25 9.49 2.25
C ARG A 46 -12.26 8.76 3.61
N SER A 47 -12.80 7.56 3.65
CA SER A 47 -12.88 6.74 4.86
C SER A 47 -11.59 5.96 5.17
N LEU A 48 -10.57 6.03 4.30
CA LEU A 48 -9.26 5.42 4.52
C LEU A 48 -8.44 6.25 5.51
N LEU A 49 -7.47 5.61 6.18
CA LEU A 49 -6.56 6.30 7.10
C LEU A 49 -5.13 6.26 6.57
N VAL A 50 -4.67 7.38 5.99
CA VAL A 50 -3.31 7.53 5.47
C VAL A 50 -2.30 7.54 6.62
N PHE A 51 -1.27 6.71 6.53
CA PHE A 51 -0.19 6.65 7.53
C PHE A 51 1.20 6.87 6.93
N GLY A 52 1.36 6.81 5.62
CA GLY A 52 2.63 7.01 4.94
C GLY A 52 2.45 7.18 3.44
N GLY A 53 3.54 7.22 2.69
CA GLY A 53 3.51 7.34 1.24
C GLY A 53 4.90 7.30 0.63
N GLU A 54 4.97 7.66 -0.66
CA GLU A 54 6.24 7.81 -1.37
C GLU A 54 6.62 9.29 -1.45
N GLU A 55 7.83 9.64 -0.99
CA GLU A 55 8.33 11.00 -1.03
C GLU A 55 8.35 11.54 -2.47
N ALA A 56 7.83 12.76 -2.66
CA ALA A 56 7.68 13.43 -3.96
C ALA A 56 6.68 12.75 -4.93
N SER A 57 5.84 11.84 -4.44
CA SER A 57 4.66 11.33 -5.15
C SER A 57 3.36 11.65 -4.41
N ALA A 58 2.23 11.54 -5.10
CA ALA A 58 0.91 11.53 -4.46
C ALA A 58 0.49 10.13 -3.99
N TYR A 59 1.24 9.07 -4.33
CA TYR A 59 0.99 7.72 -3.82
C TYR A 59 1.10 7.69 -2.30
N CYS A 60 0.09 7.10 -1.66
CA CYS A 60 0.06 7.00 -0.21
C CYS A 60 -0.41 5.63 0.26
N TYR A 61 0.07 5.25 1.44
CA TYR A 61 -0.31 4.01 2.10
C TYR A 61 -1.35 4.31 3.17
N ALA A 62 -2.47 3.61 3.10
CA ALA A 62 -3.61 3.82 3.98
C ALA A 62 -4.17 2.51 4.52
N THR A 63 -4.69 2.53 5.74
CA THR A 63 -5.48 1.41 6.25
C THR A 63 -6.93 1.50 5.77
N VAL A 64 -7.61 0.35 5.74
CA VAL A 64 -9.04 0.24 5.40
C VAL A 64 -9.86 -0.15 6.64
N PRO A 65 -10.33 0.82 7.46
CA PRO A 65 -11.05 0.52 8.71
C PRO A 65 -12.29 -0.34 8.54
N SER A 66 -13.03 -0.18 7.42
CA SER A 66 -14.23 -0.95 7.12
C SER A 66 -13.99 -2.44 6.91
N LEU A 67 -12.73 -2.86 6.71
CA LEU A 67 -12.32 -4.25 6.53
C LEU A 67 -11.59 -4.84 7.74
N ALA A 68 -11.58 -4.13 8.88
CA ALA A 68 -10.95 -4.61 10.11
C ALA A 68 -11.43 -6.01 10.50
N ASP A 69 -10.51 -6.87 10.95
CA ASP A 69 -10.87 -8.17 11.49
C ASP A 69 -11.41 -8.08 12.93
N ALA A 70 -11.76 -9.23 13.52
CA ALA A 70 -12.28 -9.31 14.88
C ALA A 70 -11.28 -8.84 15.97
N GLN A 71 -9.99 -8.75 15.64
CA GLN A 71 -8.94 -8.25 16.53
C GLN A 71 -8.66 -6.74 16.29
N GLY A 72 -9.30 -6.14 15.28
CA GLY A 72 -9.13 -4.75 14.91
C GLY A 72 -7.98 -4.50 13.93
N PHE A 73 -7.38 -5.55 13.36
CA PHE A 73 -6.35 -5.38 12.33
C PHE A 73 -6.98 -4.96 11.01
N GLN A 74 -6.51 -3.82 10.49
CA GLN A 74 -7.01 -3.22 9.27
C GLN A 74 -6.03 -3.50 8.13
N PRO A 75 -6.47 -3.97 6.97
CA PRO A 75 -5.58 -4.15 5.84
C PRO A 75 -5.07 -2.82 5.30
N VAL A 76 -3.94 -2.90 4.60
CA VAL A 76 -3.24 -1.76 4.01
C VAL A 76 -3.41 -1.79 2.49
N VAL A 77 -3.68 -0.61 1.93
CA VAL A 77 -3.69 -0.36 0.50
C VAL A 77 -2.66 0.71 0.15
N GLU A 78 -2.11 0.63 -1.05
CA GLU A 78 -1.53 1.79 -1.72
C GLU A 78 -2.65 2.49 -2.50
N VAL A 79 -2.81 3.79 -2.33
CA VAL A 79 -3.78 4.61 -3.05
C VAL A 79 -3.03 5.39 -4.13
N ASP A 80 -3.51 5.26 -5.36
CA ASP A 80 -3.16 6.11 -6.50
C ASP A 80 -4.24 7.18 -6.64
N PRO A 81 -3.96 8.45 -6.26
CA PRO A 81 -4.93 9.53 -6.37
C PRO A 81 -4.90 10.22 -7.75
N TYR A 82 -4.07 9.78 -8.70
CA TYR A 82 -4.00 10.40 -10.02
C TYR A 82 -5.18 9.98 -10.90
N GLU A 83 -5.70 10.93 -11.68
CA GLU A 83 -6.85 10.76 -12.59
C GLU A 83 -8.10 10.17 -11.91
N ASP A 84 -8.31 8.86 -12.06
CA ASP A 84 -9.42 8.09 -11.49
C ASP A 84 -8.88 7.31 -10.28
N ILE A 85 -9.09 7.85 -9.07
CA ILE A 85 -8.58 7.28 -7.82
C ILE A 85 -8.91 5.78 -7.67
N TYR A 86 -7.90 4.98 -7.41
CA TYR A 86 -8.03 3.56 -7.06
C TYR A 86 -7.03 3.17 -5.98
N ALA A 87 -7.21 2.01 -5.36
CA ALA A 87 -6.26 1.52 -4.38
C ALA A 87 -6.01 0.01 -4.53
N LEU A 88 -4.75 -0.39 -4.35
CA LEU A 88 -4.31 -1.78 -4.43
C LEU A 88 -4.04 -2.33 -3.03
N PRO A 89 -4.59 -3.51 -2.67
CA PRO A 89 -4.29 -4.16 -1.40
C PRO A 89 -2.84 -4.68 -1.38
N VAL A 90 -2.05 -4.23 -0.40
CA VAL A 90 -0.61 -4.56 -0.32
C VAL A 90 -0.24 -5.37 0.92
N ALA A 91 -1.07 -5.36 1.97
CA ALA A 91 -0.85 -6.18 3.17
C ALA A 91 -2.13 -6.39 3.98
N SER A 92 -2.21 -7.48 4.75
CA SER A 92 -3.37 -7.75 5.62
C SER A 92 -3.43 -6.85 6.85
N ASN A 93 -2.31 -6.22 7.22
CA ASN A 93 -2.19 -5.19 8.26
C ASN A 93 -0.86 -4.44 8.15
N VAL A 94 -0.67 -3.43 9.02
CA VAL A 94 0.52 -2.57 9.03
C VAL A 94 1.81 -3.33 9.35
N ASP A 95 1.78 -4.31 10.26
CA ASP A 95 2.97 -5.13 10.55
C ASP A 95 3.38 -5.97 9.34
N ARG A 96 2.39 -6.53 8.63
CA ARG A 96 2.60 -7.25 7.38
C ARG A 96 3.08 -6.34 6.26
N PHE A 97 2.59 -5.11 6.19
CA PHE A 97 3.09 -4.12 5.23
C PHE A 97 4.60 -3.91 5.39
N PHE A 98 5.09 -3.71 6.61
CA PHE A 98 6.52 -3.54 6.83
C PHE A 98 7.35 -4.80 6.54
N ASP A 99 6.85 -6.00 6.88
CA ASP A 99 7.50 -7.27 6.52
C ASP A 99 7.59 -7.43 4.99
N THR A 100 6.49 -7.18 4.28
CA THR A 100 6.41 -7.24 2.81
C THR A 100 7.33 -6.21 2.16
N TYR A 101 7.34 -4.96 2.65
CA TYR A 101 8.18 -3.90 2.09
C TYR A 101 9.67 -4.16 2.35
N ALA A 102 10.04 -4.69 3.53
CA ALA A 102 11.42 -5.07 3.83
C ALA A 102 11.92 -6.16 2.86
N ARG A 103 11.10 -7.19 2.59
CA ARG A 103 11.43 -8.24 1.61
C ARG A 103 11.53 -7.70 0.19
N TYR A 104 10.72 -6.71 -0.16
CA TYR A 104 10.83 -6.00 -1.43
C TYR A 104 12.19 -5.30 -1.55
N LEU A 105 12.61 -4.57 -0.51
CA LEU A 105 13.93 -3.95 -0.49
C LEU A 105 15.04 -5.00 -0.64
N GLU A 106 15.01 -6.07 0.15
CA GLU A 106 15.96 -7.18 0.04
C GLU A 106 16.03 -7.74 -1.39
N PHE A 107 14.88 -8.00 -2.00
CA PHE A 107 14.78 -8.47 -3.38
C PHE A 107 15.43 -7.52 -4.39
N ILE A 108 15.20 -6.21 -4.27
CA ILE A 108 15.83 -5.21 -5.13
C ILE A 108 17.36 -5.21 -5.00
N TYR A 109 17.89 -5.27 -3.78
CA TYR A 109 19.34 -5.27 -3.55
C TYR A 109 20.04 -6.59 -3.94
N GLU A 110 19.30 -7.69 -4.04
CA GLU A 110 19.82 -8.96 -4.52
C GLU A 110 19.84 -9.06 -6.07
N MET A 111 19.24 -8.10 -6.79
CA MET A 111 19.23 -8.11 -8.26
C MET A 111 20.66 -7.95 -8.83
N PRO A 112 21.11 -8.83 -9.74
CA PRO A 112 22.47 -8.81 -10.31
C PRO A 112 22.85 -7.50 -11.00
N ASP A 113 21.84 -6.81 -11.57
CA ASP A 113 22.00 -5.54 -12.30
C ASP A 113 21.51 -4.34 -11.47
N PHE A 114 21.52 -4.43 -10.14
CA PHE A 114 21.22 -3.28 -9.28
C PHE A 114 22.19 -2.13 -9.60
N SER A 115 21.67 -1.11 -10.29
CA SER A 115 22.34 0.16 -10.57
C SER A 115 21.45 1.30 -10.08
N GLU A 116 22.02 2.43 -9.66
CA GLU A 116 21.27 3.58 -9.12
C GLU A 116 20.19 4.14 -10.08
N ASP A 117 20.16 3.70 -11.34
CA ASP A 117 19.10 3.98 -12.31
C ASP A 117 17.82 3.18 -11.99
N ARG A 118 16.96 3.79 -11.14
CA ARG A 118 15.65 3.30 -10.69
C ARG A 118 14.69 2.79 -11.78
N GLY A 119 14.92 3.12 -13.06
CA GLY A 119 14.02 2.81 -14.18
C GLY A 119 13.95 1.34 -14.60
N THR A 120 14.78 0.47 -14.02
CA THR A 120 14.84 -0.97 -14.37
C THR A 120 14.31 -1.88 -13.26
N TRP A 121 13.96 -1.33 -12.10
CA TRP A 121 13.57 -2.10 -10.93
C TRP A 121 12.07 -2.42 -10.94
N PRO A 122 11.67 -3.62 -10.48
CA PRO A 122 10.27 -3.93 -10.25
C PRO A 122 9.64 -2.93 -9.28
N THR A 123 8.60 -2.22 -9.70
CA THR A 123 7.93 -1.21 -8.87
C THR A 123 6.96 -1.87 -7.89
N PHE A 124 7.04 -1.55 -6.60
CA PHE A 124 6.02 -1.95 -5.64
C PHE A 124 4.70 -1.21 -5.92
N PRO A 125 3.52 -1.84 -5.84
CA PRO A 125 3.25 -3.27 -5.65
C PRO A 125 3.18 -4.07 -6.97
N TRP A 126 3.15 -3.41 -8.12
CA TRP A 126 2.87 -3.99 -9.43
C TRP A 126 3.87 -5.06 -9.89
N GLY A 127 5.16 -4.83 -9.63
CA GLY A 127 6.29 -5.63 -10.09
C GLY A 127 6.69 -6.77 -9.16
N VAL A 128 6.07 -6.89 -7.99
CA VAL A 128 6.45 -7.89 -6.97
C VAL A 128 5.26 -8.70 -6.42
N PRO A 129 4.39 -9.27 -7.28
CA PRO A 129 3.23 -10.03 -6.84
C PRO A 129 3.60 -11.24 -5.97
N GLU A 130 4.76 -11.86 -6.16
CA GLU A 130 5.21 -13.01 -5.37
C GLU A 130 5.47 -12.64 -3.91
N ILE A 131 5.99 -11.44 -3.65
CA ILE A 131 6.28 -10.95 -2.29
C ILE A 131 4.96 -10.66 -1.57
N ILE A 132 3.99 -10.04 -2.26
CA ILE A 132 2.66 -9.72 -1.73
C ILE A 132 1.84 -11.00 -1.48
N ALA A 133 1.88 -11.95 -2.42
CA ALA A 133 1.14 -13.21 -2.33
C ALA A 133 1.55 -14.10 -1.13
N ALA A 134 2.71 -13.84 -0.52
CA ALA A 134 3.14 -14.51 0.70
C ALA A 134 2.23 -14.19 1.91
N ASP A 135 1.53 -13.05 1.89
CA ASP A 135 0.51 -12.72 2.87
C ASP A 135 -0.80 -13.45 2.57
N ARG A 136 -0.96 -14.64 3.16
CA ARG A 136 -2.14 -15.49 2.95
C ARG A 136 -3.44 -14.85 3.43
N ALA A 137 -3.39 -14.00 4.46
CA ALA A 137 -4.59 -13.34 4.97
C ALA A 137 -5.07 -12.28 3.97
N LEU A 138 -4.14 -11.51 3.40
CA LEU A 138 -4.43 -10.60 2.30
C LEU A 138 -5.01 -11.33 1.10
N MET A 139 -4.37 -12.43 0.69
CA MET A 139 -4.83 -13.23 -0.46
C MET A 139 -6.25 -13.77 -0.27
N GLY A 140 -6.61 -14.21 0.94
CA GLY A 140 -7.99 -14.59 1.26
C GLY A 140 -8.98 -13.46 0.98
N MET A 141 -8.68 -12.25 1.45
CA MET A 141 -9.54 -11.08 1.24
C MET A 141 -9.64 -10.66 -0.24
N ILE A 142 -8.55 -10.78 -1.01
CA ILE A 142 -8.55 -10.50 -2.46
C ILE A 142 -9.40 -11.54 -3.21
N VAL A 143 -9.29 -12.82 -2.86
CA VAL A 143 -10.09 -13.88 -3.48
C VAL A 143 -11.58 -13.72 -3.18
N GLU A 144 -11.91 -13.27 -1.97
CA GLU A 144 -13.28 -12.94 -1.55
C GLU A 144 -13.83 -11.64 -2.18
N GLY A 145 -13.03 -10.91 -2.97
CA GLY A 145 -13.45 -9.65 -3.61
C GLY A 145 -13.64 -8.50 -2.61
N ARG A 146 -13.05 -8.59 -1.42
CA ARG A 146 -13.29 -7.61 -0.34
C ARG A 146 -12.76 -6.21 -0.66
N PHE A 147 -11.88 -6.06 -1.65
CA PHE A 147 -11.32 -4.77 -2.08
C PHE A 147 -11.89 -4.25 -3.40
N ASP A 148 -12.83 -4.96 -4.04
CA ASP A 148 -13.30 -4.62 -5.39
C ASP A 148 -13.82 -3.18 -5.48
N PHE A 149 -14.41 -2.68 -4.40
CA PHE A 149 -14.95 -1.32 -4.26
C PHE A 149 -13.87 -0.21 -4.24
N LEU A 150 -12.60 -0.55 -4.01
CA LEU A 150 -11.45 0.36 -4.06
C LEU A 150 -10.61 0.17 -5.33
N MET A 151 -10.54 -1.06 -5.84
CA MET A 151 -9.70 -1.41 -6.98
C MET A 151 -10.31 -1.02 -8.32
N PHE A 152 -11.62 -1.25 -8.50
CA PHE A 152 -12.23 -1.14 -9.82
C PHE A 152 -13.12 0.09 -9.94
N GLN A 153 -12.85 0.92 -10.95
CA GLN A 153 -13.65 2.09 -11.26
C GLN A 153 -14.56 1.84 -12.48
N GLU A 154 -15.69 2.55 -12.54
CA GLU A 154 -16.60 2.49 -13.68
C GLU A 154 -16.20 3.50 -14.76
N GLY A 155 -16.51 3.20 -16.03
CA GLY A 155 -16.29 4.11 -17.14
C GLY A 155 -15.20 3.67 -18.13
N VAL A 156 -15.13 4.37 -19.26
CA VAL A 156 -14.23 4.01 -20.37
C VAL A 156 -12.77 4.35 -20.05
N ALA A 157 -12.52 5.43 -19.30
CA ALA A 157 -11.18 5.84 -18.89
C ALA A 157 -10.51 4.80 -17.96
N ALA A 158 -11.26 4.29 -16.98
CA ALA A 158 -10.81 3.26 -16.05
C ALA A 158 -10.62 1.86 -16.67
N ARG A 159 -11.07 1.61 -17.90
CA ARG A 159 -11.05 0.25 -18.49
C ARG A 159 -9.65 -0.34 -18.55
N ARG A 160 -8.67 0.47 -18.95
CA ARG A 160 -7.28 0.04 -19.06
C ARG A 160 -6.72 -0.33 -17.68
N VAL A 161 -6.87 0.55 -16.70
CA VAL A 161 -6.44 0.31 -15.32
C VAL A 161 -7.10 -0.96 -14.76
N ASN A 162 -8.41 -1.13 -14.97
CA ASN A 162 -9.11 -2.34 -14.54
C ASN A 162 -8.59 -3.62 -15.21
N GLU A 163 -8.11 -3.56 -16.46
CA GLU A 163 -7.48 -4.70 -17.14
C GLU A 163 -6.11 -5.00 -16.50
N GLU A 164 -5.29 -3.97 -16.26
CA GLU A 164 -3.99 -4.08 -15.58
C GLU A 164 -4.13 -4.66 -14.16
N ILE A 165 -5.12 -4.20 -13.38
CA ILE A 165 -5.43 -4.73 -12.04
C ILE A 165 -5.82 -6.21 -12.11
N ARG A 166 -6.63 -6.62 -13.09
CA ARG A 166 -7.02 -8.03 -13.24
C ARG A 166 -5.83 -8.91 -13.57
N GLU A 167 -4.93 -8.44 -14.43
CA GLU A 167 -3.67 -9.15 -14.72
C GLU A 167 -2.79 -9.28 -13.48
N TRP A 168 -2.68 -8.21 -12.70
CA TRP A 168 -1.94 -8.23 -11.44
C TRP A 168 -2.55 -9.21 -10.42
N ILE A 169 -3.88 -9.22 -10.25
CA ILE A 169 -4.57 -10.23 -9.43
C ILE A 169 -4.32 -11.65 -9.93
N ALA A 170 -4.26 -11.87 -11.25
CA ALA A 170 -3.94 -13.18 -11.81
C ALA A 170 -2.52 -13.62 -11.45
N LYS A 171 -1.54 -12.70 -11.49
CA LYS A 171 -0.16 -12.97 -11.04
C LYS A 171 -0.11 -13.30 -9.54
N LEU A 172 -0.80 -12.52 -8.70
CA LEU A 172 -0.91 -12.80 -7.26
C LEU A 172 -1.44 -14.22 -6.99
N ARG A 173 -2.53 -14.60 -7.68
CA ARG A 173 -3.12 -15.95 -7.54
C ARG A 173 -2.16 -17.05 -7.98
N ALA A 174 -1.46 -16.86 -9.10
CA ALA A 174 -0.47 -17.80 -9.58
C ALA A 174 0.68 -17.99 -8.58
N ALA A 175 1.12 -16.92 -7.93
CA ALA A 175 2.18 -16.96 -6.92
C ALA A 175 1.74 -17.53 -5.55
N SER A 176 0.44 -17.52 -5.24
CA SER A 176 -0.11 -18.02 -3.97
C SER A 176 -0.34 -19.55 -3.91
N THR A 177 -0.06 -20.27 -5.00
CA THR A 177 -0.30 -21.72 -5.13
C THR A 177 0.82 -22.54 -4.51
#